data_AF-A0A969XE23-F1
#
_entry.id   AF-A0A969XE23-F1
#
_cell.length_a   1.000
_cell.length_b   1.000
_cell.length_c   1.000
_cell.angle_alpha   90.00
_cell.angle_beta   90.00
_cell.angle_gamma   90.00
#
_symmetry.space_group_name_H-M   'P 1'
#
loop_
_entity.id
_entity.type
_entity.pdbx_description
1 polymer ?
#
loop_
_entity_poly.entity_id
_entity_poly.type
_entity_poly.pdbx_seq_one_letter_code
_entity_poly.pdbx_strand_id
1 'polypeptide(L)' 'MEILIYQLVIAAVVIGAALLKGAIGLKWAAIGAVVWTVLHIFAPWLMLIQFFTIGVAYAVGSAIVADDK' A
#
# COMPACT_ATOMS: atom_id res chain seq x y z
N MET A 1 11.18 5.54 -14.80
CA MET A 1 10.74 6.64 -13.91
C MET A 1 9.30 6.44 -13.46
N GLU A 2 8.38 6.12 -14.37
CA GLU A 2 6.95 5.88 -14.10
C GLU A 2 6.68 4.77 -13.07
N ILE A 3 7.39 3.64 -13.15
CA ILE A 3 7.25 2.52 -12.19
C ILE A 3 7.53 2.97 -10.75
N LEU A 4 8.59 3.77 -10.55
CA LEU A 4 8.99 4.26 -9.23
C LEU A 4 7.92 5.18 -8.64
N ILE A 5 7.38 6.10 -9.45
CA ILE A 5 6.29 7.00 -9.05
C ILE A 5 5.08 6.17 -8.61
N TYR A 6 4.76 5.10 -9.34
CA TYR A 6 3.65 4.23 -8.99
C TYR A 6 3.84 3.54 -7.64
N GLN A 7 5.05 3.06 -7.35
CA GLN A 7 5.34 2.48 -6.03
C GLN A 7 5.20 3.51 -4.91
N LEU A 8 5.69 4.73 -5.13
CA LEU A 8 5.57 5.82 -4.15
C LEU A 8 4.10 6.19 -3.89
N VAL A 9 3.27 6.22 -4.94
CA VAL A 9 1.83 6.50 -4.79
C VAL A 9 1.15 5.40 -3.97
N ILE A 10 1.41 4.12 -4.27
CA ILE A 10 0.87 3.00 -3.49
C ILE A 10 1.27 3.12 -2.02
N ALA A 11 2.55 3.35 -1.75
CA ALA A 11 3.06 3.49 -0.39
C ALA A 11 2.42 4.67 0.33
N ALA A 12 2.30 5.84 -0.33
CA ALA A 12 1.69 7.03 0.22
C ALA A 12 0.20 6.83 0.55
N VAL A 13 -0.55 6.13 -0.31
CA VAL A 13 -1.97 5.82 -0.06
C VAL A 13 -2.13 4.92 1.16
N VAL A 14 -1.35 3.83 1.24
CA VAL A 14 -1.44 2.86 2.34
C VAL A 14 -1.00 3.47 3.67
N ILE A 15 0.15 4.15 3.70
CA ILE A 15 0.68 4.81 4.90
C ILE A 15 -0.19 6.01 5.30
N GLY A 16 -0.62 6.82 4.34
CA GLY A 16 -1.48 7.98 4.59
C GLY A 16 -2.83 7.58 5.17
N ALA A 17 -3.42 6.47 4.71
CA ALA A 17 -4.65 5.95 5.29
C ALA A 17 -4.46 5.46 6.74
N ALA A 18 -3.27 4.92 7.07
CA ALA A 18 -2.90 4.55 8.43
C ALA A 18 -2.87 5.78 9.36
N LEU A 19 -2.26 6.88 8.90
CA LEU A 19 -2.15 8.12 9.66
C LEU A 19 -3.50 8.80 9.89
N LEU A 20 -4.42 8.76 8.90
CA LEU A 20 -5.69 9.50 8.98
C LEU A 20 -6.81 8.72 9.67
N LYS A 21 -6.85 7.41 9.50
CA LYS A 21 -7.96 6.55 9.95
C LYS A 21 -7.49 5.34 10.76
N GLY A 22 -6.24 5.34 11.22
CA GLY A 22 -5.67 4.29 12.05
C GLY A 22 -5.73 2.90 11.40
N ALA A 23 -5.96 1.88 12.24
CA ALA A 23 -6.01 0.48 11.82
C ALA A 23 -7.06 0.19 10.74
N ILE A 24 -8.20 0.87 10.77
CA ILE A 24 -9.27 0.59 9.81
C ILE A 24 -8.94 1.18 8.43
N GLY A 25 -8.39 2.39 8.40
CA GLY A 25 -7.90 3.02 7.17
C GLY A 25 -6.84 2.19 6.47
N LEU A 26 -5.86 1.72 7.24
CA LEU A 26 -4.76 0.89 6.75
C LEU A 26 -5.27 -0.39 6.05
N LYS A 27 -6.21 -1.12 6.67
CA LYS A 27 -6.76 -2.37 6.12
C LYS A 27 -7.48 -2.12 4.80
N TRP A 28 -8.35 -1.12 4.75
CA TRP A 28 -9.11 -0.80 3.53
C TRP A 28 -8.21 -0.28 2.42
N ALA A 29 -7.20 0.52 2.73
CA ALA A 29 -6.24 1.01 1.74
C ALA A 29 -5.40 -0.11 1.15
N ALA A 30 -4.93 -1.05 1.97
CA ALA A 30 -4.19 -2.22 1.49
C ALA A 30 -5.07 -3.13 0.61
N ILE A 31 -6.30 -3.43 1.03
CA ILE A 31 -7.25 -4.20 0.20
C ILE A 31 -7.50 -3.49 -1.14
N GLY A 32 -7.77 -2.19 -1.10
CA GLY A 32 -7.99 -1.38 -2.30
C GLY A 32 -6.79 -1.40 -3.24
N ALA A 33 -5.57 -1.25 -2.70
CA ALA A 33 -4.34 -1.32 -3.49
C ALA A 33 -4.15 -2.72 -4.12
N VAL A 34 -4.40 -3.80 -3.38
CA VAL A 34 -4.34 -5.17 -3.91
C VAL A 34 -5.33 -5.39 -5.04
N VAL A 35 -6.60 -5.01 -4.83
CA VAL A 35 -7.65 -5.13 -5.85
C VAL A 35 -7.28 -4.32 -7.09
N TRP A 36 -6.80 -3.10 -6.90
CA TRP A 36 -6.37 -2.25 -8.00
C TRP A 36 -5.24 -2.89 -8.81
N THR A 37 -4.20 -3.39 -8.13
CA THR A 37 -3.06 -4.08 -8.75
C THR A 37 -3.51 -5.28 -9.57
N VAL A 38 -4.41 -6.12 -9.05
CA VAL A 38 -4.94 -7.30 -9.76
C VAL A 38 -5.72 -6.91 -11.02
N LEU A 39 -6.50 -5.82 -10.97
CA LEU A 39 -7.35 -5.40 -12.08
C LEU A 39 -6.62 -4.63 -13.19
N HIS A 40 -5.52 -3.95 -12.87
CA HIS A 40 -4.87 -3.00 -13.80
C HIS A 40 -3.46 -3.40 -14.23
N ILE A 41 -2.80 -4.34 -13.54
CA ILE A 41 -1.43 -4.72 -13.83
C ILE A 41 -1.38 -6.14 -14.38
N PHE A 42 -1.24 -6.25 -15.70
CA PHE A 42 -1.20 -7.53 -16.41
C PHE A 42 0.21 -8.10 -16.57
N ALA A 43 1.25 -7.30 -16.29
CA ALA A 43 2.64 -7.76 -16.34
C ALA A 43 3.04 -8.41 -15.00
N PRO A 44 3.35 -9.73 -14.98
CA PRO A 44 3.54 -10.46 -13.71
C PRO A 44 4.66 -9.91 -12.82
N TRP A 45 5.77 -9.46 -13.42
CA TRP A 45 6.89 -8.92 -12.68
C TRP A 45 6.58 -7.55 -12.03
N LEU A 46 5.78 -6.70 -12.69
CA LEU A 46 5.31 -5.44 -12.11
C LEU A 46 4.35 -5.69 -10.96
N MET A 47 3.50 -6.71 -11.09
CA MET A 47 2.55 -7.12 -10.07
C MET A 47 3.27 -7.56 -8.79
N LEU A 48 4.36 -8.34 -8.92
CA LEU A 48 5.21 -8.73 -7.79
C LEU A 48 5.82 -7.52 -7.06
N ILE A 49 6.36 -6.57 -7.80
CA ILE A 49 6.95 -5.35 -7.21
C ILE A 49 5.86 -4.56 -6.46
N GLN A 50 4.66 -4.45 -7.02
CA GLN A 50 3.56 -3.75 -6.34
C GLN A 50 3.10 -4.46 -5.08
N PHE A 51 2.95 -5.79 -5.09
CA PHE A 51 2.61 -6.52 -3.87
C PHE A 51 3.68 -6.38 -2.80
N PHE A 52 4.96 -6.37 -3.18
CA PHE A 52 6.05 -6.10 -2.26
C PHE A 52 5.92 -4.70 -1.63
N THR A 53 5.69 -3.67 -2.45
CA THR A 53 5.47 -2.30 -1.96
C THR A 53 4.26 -2.20 -1.04
N ILE A 54 3.14 -2.83 -1.39
CA ILE A 54 1.93 -2.87 -0.53
C ILE A 54 2.26 -3.53 0.81
N GLY A 55 2.98 -4.67 0.79
CA GLY A 55 3.38 -5.38 2.00
C GLY A 55 4.28 -4.54 2.91
N VAL A 56 5.30 -3.88 2.34
CA VAL A 56 6.19 -2.98 3.08
C VAL A 56 5.40 -1.79 3.66
N ALA A 57 4.56 -1.14 2.84
CA ALA A 57 3.76 -0.01 3.28
C ALA A 57 2.76 -0.41 4.38
N TYR A 58 2.18 -1.61 4.29
CA TYR A 58 1.30 -2.14 5.32
C TYR A 58 2.03 -2.43 6.63
N ALA A 59 3.24 -2.98 6.58
CA ALA A 59 4.06 -3.20 7.76
C ALA A 59 4.43 -1.87 8.46
N VAL A 60 4.86 -0.87 7.68
CA VAL A 60 5.16 0.47 8.18
C VAL A 60 3.91 1.12 8.77
N GLY A 61 2.78 1.11 8.05
CA GLY A 61 1.51 1.64 8.54
C GLY A 61 1.03 0.93 9.81
N SER A 62 1.27 -0.38 9.94
CA SER A 62 0.92 -1.14 11.14
C SER A 62 1.75 -0.72 12.35
N ALA A 63 3.06 -0.47 12.15
CA ALA A 63 3.93 0.05 13.20
C ALA A 63 3.49 1.44 13.67
N ILE A 64 3.18 2.35 12.72
CA ILE A 64 2.64 3.69 13.03
C ILE A 64 1.37 3.61 13.88
N VAL A 65 0.43 2.74 13.48
CA VAL A 65 -0.85 2.57 14.20
C VAL A 65 -0.66 1.90 15.56
N ALA A 66 0.42 1.13 15.76
CA ALA A 66 0.74 0.52 17.03
C ALA A 66 1.37 1.52 18.01
N ASP A 67 2.21 2.43 17.50
CA ASP A 67 2.85 3.49 18.31
C ASP A 67 1.87 4.58 18.75
N ASP A 68 0.76 4.77 18.02
CA ASP A 68 -0.28 5.78 18.31
C ASP A 68 -1.32 5.31 19.37
N LYS A 69 -1.10 4.15 20.00
CA LYS A 69 -1.97 3.55 21.04
C LYS A 69 -1.27 3.44 22.39
#